data_AF-A0AAV3RSY1-F1
#
_entry.id   AF-A0AAV3RSY1-F1
#
_cell.length_a   1.000
_cell.length_b   1.000
_cell.length_c   1.000
_cell.angle_alpha   90.00
_cell.angle_beta   90.00
_cell.angle_gamma   90.00
#
_symmetry.space_group_name_H-M   'P 1'
#
loop_
_entity.id
_entity.type
_entity.pdbx_description
1 polymer ?
#
loop_
_entity_poly.entity_id
_entity_poly.type
_entity_poly.pdbx_seq_one_letter_code
_entity_poly.pdbx_strand_id
1 'polypeptide(L)'
;MQMSSLSTNAVLKVSPTILFKFPSFSSSIKPPQHFIGSCLSSDRLQNTSSTQCNASSTPLTSEGASKTFTENIKSGFKARNWNDSLKEKIGGIETGKDDPVVPISRLIKEHIESIKSMLGSMDDGEITISAYDTAWVALVEDMNGNDGPQFPSSLEWISSNQLPDGSWGDKYIFSAHDRLLSTLACVIALKFWNVHPHKSEKGMEFVRQNLGKLEGGKAEHMPIGFEVAFPSLLEIARKLEIVGVPEDSPVLQEIYARRSLKLTRIPKEIMHSMPTTLLHSLEGMPGLDWEKLLKLQCNDGSFLFSPSSTAFALMQTKDHNCLTYLTKAVQKFGGGGM
;
A
#
# COMPACT_ATOMS: atom_id res chain seq x y z
N MET A 1 -25.91 -39.93 -35.49
CA MET A 1 -25.43 -38.57 -35.80
C MET A 1 -26.33 -37.61 -35.04
N GLN A 2 -25.74 -36.59 -34.40
CA GLN A 2 -26.35 -35.50 -33.62
C GLN A 2 -26.73 -35.75 -32.15
N MET A 3 -25.86 -35.24 -31.28
CA MET A 3 -26.15 -34.84 -29.90
C MET A 3 -26.83 -33.45 -29.89
N SER A 4 -27.72 -33.21 -28.93
CA SER A 4 -28.02 -31.87 -28.44
C SER A 4 -28.07 -31.87 -26.91
N SER A 5 -27.10 -31.18 -26.31
CA SER A 5 -26.97 -30.92 -24.88
C SER A 5 -27.74 -29.65 -24.50
N LEU A 6 -28.65 -29.75 -23.54
CA LEU A 6 -29.28 -28.61 -22.87
C LEU A 6 -28.28 -28.02 -21.86
N SER A 7 -27.79 -26.81 -22.12
CA SER A 7 -27.04 -26.00 -21.16
C SER A 7 -27.99 -25.01 -20.51
N THR A 8 -28.27 -25.20 -19.23
CA THR A 8 -29.05 -24.29 -18.39
C THR A 8 -28.10 -23.23 -17.81
N ASN A 9 -28.09 -22.02 -18.35
CA ASN A 9 -27.42 -20.89 -17.69
C ASN A 9 -28.44 -20.14 -16.84
N ALA A 10 -28.31 -20.31 -15.53
CA ALA A 10 -29.06 -19.61 -14.52
C ALA A 10 -28.66 -18.12 -14.51
N VAL A 11 -29.65 -17.25 -14.70
CA VAL A 11 -29.53 -15.82 -14.47
C VAL A 11 -29.51 -15.59 -12.95
N LEU A 12 -28.35 -15.17 -12.42
CA LEU A 12 -28.20 -14.74 -11.04
C LEU A 12 -28.96 -13.42 -10.85
N LYS A 13 -30.13 -13.50 -10.21
CA LYS A 13 -30.81 -12.34 -9.64
C LYS A 13 -30.19 -12.05 -8.27
N VAL A 14 -29.44 -10.96 -8.17
CA VAL A 14 -29.00 -10.38 -6.89
C VAL A 14 -30.19 -9.62 -6.29
N SER A 15 -30.49 -9.86 -5.02
CA SER A 15 -31.57 -9.22 -4.25
C SER A 15 -31.15 -7.82 -3.75
N PRO A 16 -32.11 -6.92 -3.43
CA PRO A 16 -31.88 -5.48 -3.43
C PRO A 16 -31.00 -4.98 -2.28
N THR A 17 -30.09 -4.11 -2.71
CA THR A 17 -29.15 -3.20 -2.05
C THR A 17 -29.53 -2.73 -0.64
N ILE A 18 -28.78 -3.20 0.36
CA ILE A 18 -28.49 -2.39 1.54
C ILE A 18 -27.51 -1.31 1.05
N LEU A 19 -27.96 -0.05 0.99
CA LEU A 19 -27.09 1.08 0.66
C LEU A 19 -26.03 1.22 1.76
N PHE A 20 -24.88 0.56 1.57
CA PHE A 20 -23.78 0.56 2.53
C PHE A 20 -23.04 1.89 2.39
N LYS A 21 -23.53 2.95 3.04
CA LYS A 21 -22.72 4.16 3.20
C LYS A 21 -21.49 3.80 4.03
N PHE A 22 -20.30 3.86 3.40
CA PHE A 22 -19.03 3.74 4.11
C PHE A 22 -19.01 4.70 5.32
N PRO A 23 -18.41 4.29 6.46
CA PRO A 23 -18.43 5.09 7.67
C PRO A 23 -17.93 6.52 7.43
N SER A 24 -18.75 7.51 7.75
CA SER A 24 -18.21 8.74 8.32
C SER A 24 -17.85 8.41 9.76
N PHE A 25 -16.56 8.24 10.04
CA PHE A 25 -16.13 7.90 11.40
C PHE A 25 -16.46 9.08 12.34
N SER A 26 -17.42 8.86 13.24
CA SER A 26 -17.85 9.82 14.28
C SER A 26 -16.97 9.70 15.52
N SER A 27 -16.60 10.83 16.11
CA SER A 27 -15.66 10.93 17.24
C SER A 27 -16.25 10.57 18.62
N SER A 28 -17.35 9.82 18.70
CA SER A 28 -17.99 9.52 20.00
C SER A 28 -17.43 8.23 20.61
N ILE A 29 -16.23 8.33 21.17
CA ILE A 29 -15.72 7.36 22.15
C ILE A 29 -15.47 8.12 23.45
N LYS A 30 -16.27 7.85 24.47
CA LYS A 30 -16.03 8.36 25.83
C LYS A 30 -14.80 7.63 26.40
N PRO A 31 -13.77 8.35 26.89
CA PRO A 31 -12.63 7.70 27.51
C PRO A 31 -13.06 7.00 28.80
N PRO A 32 -12.49 5.82 29.14
CA PRO A 32 -12.73 5.21 30.43
C PRO A 32 -12.20 6.13 31.54
N GLN A 33 -13.09 6.47 32.46
CA GLN A 33 -12.72 7.16 33.70
C GLN A 33 -11.95 6.16 34.58
N HIS A 34 -10.90 6.66 35.23
CA HIS A 34 -9.95 5.97 36.12
C HIS A 34 -8.70 5.40 35.46
N PHE A 35 -7.64 6.22 35.40
CA PHE A 35 -6.31 5.86 35.91
C PHE A 35 -5.54 7.17 36.17
N ILE A 36 -5.54 7.63 37.42
CA ILE A 36 -4.66 8.68 37.93
C ILE A 36 -3.40 7.97 38.41
N GLY A 37 -2.28 8.20 37.73
CA GLY A 37 -0.97 7.66 38.09
C GLY A 37 0.12 8.59 37.60
N SER A 38 0.62 9.41 38.51
CA SER A 38 1.64 10.44 38.33
C SER A 38 2.98 9.89 37.84
N CYS A 39 3.59 10.58 36.86
CA CYS A 39 5.05 10.76 36.81
C CYS A 39 5.37 12.06 36.06
N LEU A 40 5.52 13.13 36.85
CA LEU A 40 6.20 14.36 36.46
C LEU A 40 7.70 14.10 36.58
N SER A 41 8.44 14.26 35.48
CA SER A 41 9.87 14.57 35.52
C SER A 41 10.18 15.34 34.24
N SER A 42 10.34 16.65 34.40
CA SER A 42 10.85 17.54 33.36
C SER A 42 12.33 17.24 33.18
N ASP A 43 12.75 16.90 31.97
CA ASP A 43 14.13 17.19 31.56
C ASP A 43 14.15 17.91 30.22
N ARG A 44 14.61 19.15 30.35
CA ARG A 44 14.87 20.14 29.32
C ARG A 44 16.22 19.79 28.71
N LEU A 45 16.25 19.26 27.49
CA LEU A 45 17.47 19.23 26.69
C LEU A 45 17.36 20.18 25.51
N GLN A 46 18.29 21.12 25.54
CA GLN A 46 18.45 22.21 24.60
C GLN A 46 18.90 21.72 23.23
N ASN A 47 18.43 22.47 22.24
CA ASN A 47 18.63 22.36 20.82
C ASN A 47 20.09 22.65 20.41
N THR A 48 20.78 21.74 19.72
CA THR A 48 21.93 22.06 18.85
C THR A 48 22.09 21.03 17.73
N SER A 49 21.50 21.28 16.56
CA SER A 49 22.16 21.17 15.24
C SER A 49 21.14 21.43 14.14
N SER A 50 21.11 22.67 13.65
CA SER A 50 20.39 23.08 12.46
C SER A 50 21.10 22.55 11.20
N THR A 51 20.59 21.45 10.62
CA THR A 51 20.82 21.14 9.20
C THR A 51 19.66 21.70 8.41
N GLN A 52 19.85 22.93 7.94
CA GLN A 52 18.94 23.63 7.05
C GLN A 52 19.05 22.99 5.66
N CYS A 53 18.05 22.20 5.25
CA CYS A 53 17.91 21.72 3.88
C CYS A 53 17.50 22.89 2.97
N ASN A 54 18.47 23.53 2.34
CA ASN A 54 18.23 24.47 1.25
C ASN A 54 18.13 23.70 -0.07
N ALA A 55 16.97 23.14 -0.37
CA ALA A 55 16.64 22.68 -1.72
C ALA A 55 15.88 23.80 -2.44
N SER A 56 16.61 24.67 -3.14
CA SER A 56 16.03 25.61 -4.10
C SER A 56 15.78 24.88 -5.41
N SER A 57 14.52 24.63 -5.75
CA SER A 57 14.11 24.06 -7.04
C SER A 57 13.88 25.17 -8.06
N THR A 58 14.87 25.45 -8.90
CA THR A 58 14.66 26.12 -10.19
C THR A 58 14.48 25.07 -11.29
N PRO A 59 13.55 25.23 -12.24
CA PRO A 59 13.35 24.26 -13.31
C PRO A 59 14.51 24.37 -14.30
N LEU A 60 15.32 23.31 -14.40
CA LEU A 60 16.37 23.19 -15.42
C LEU A 60 15.77 22.56 -16.68
N THR A 61 15.92 23.25 -17.81
CA THR A 61 15.66 22.69 -19.14
C THR A 61 16.61 21.52 -19.43
N SER A 62 16.17 20.58 -20.28
CA SER A 62 16.86 19.32 -20.58
C SER A 62 18.33 19.46 -21.01
N GLU A 63 18.72 20.59 -21.61
CA GLU A 63 20.10 20.91 -21.97
C GLU A 63 20.98 21.29 -20.77
N GLY A 64 20.41 21.90 -19.73
CA GLY A 64 21.14 22.31 -18.53
C GLY A 64 21.57 21.10 -17.68
N ALA A 65 20.66 20.14 -17.50
CA ALA A 65 20.92 18.92 -16.73
C ALA A 65 22.05 18.05 -17.34
N SER A 66 22.10 17.97 -18.67
CA SER A 66 23.13 17.21 -19.40
C SER A 66 24.53 17.81 -19.23
N LYS A 67 24.65 19.15 -19.24
CA LYS A 67 25.94 19.83 -19.01
C LYS A 67 26.44 19.68 -17.57
N THR A 68 25.57 19.87 -16.57
CA THR A 68 25.95 19.74 -15.16
C THR A 68 26.29 18.29 -14.79
N PHE A 69 25.58 17.31 -15.36
CA PHE A 69 25.90 15.89 -15.18
C PHE A 69 27.26 15.52 -15.81
N THR A 70 27.55 16.04 -17.00
CA THR A 70 28.82 15.77 -17.71
C THR A 70 30.02 16.45 -17.04
N GLU A 71 29.85 17.65 -16.48
CA GLU A 71 30.90 18.36 -15.73
C GLU A 71 31.21 17.68 -14.39
N ASN A 72 30.19 17.15 -13.69
CA ASN A 72 30.37 16.42 -12.44
C ASN A 72 31.06 15.04 -12.64
N ILE A 73 30.87 14.39 -13.80
CA ILE A 73 31.62 13.17 -14.13
C ILE A 73 33.10 13.47 -14.43
N LYS A 74 33.42 14.64 -15.00
CA LYS A 74 34.81 15.02 -15.34
C LYS A 74 35.67 15.39 -14.12
N SER A 75 35.07 15.86 -13.02
CA SER A 75 35.82 16.40 -11.87
C SER A 75 36.07 15.43 -10.72
N GLY A 76 35.44 14.23 -10.70
CA GLY A 76 35.44 13.41 -9.47
C GLY A 76 35.74 11.92 -9.59
N PHE A 77 35.68 11.29 -10.76
CA PHE A 77 35.91 9.85 -10.88
C PHE A 77 36.98 9.56 -11.93
N LYS A 78 38.20 9.22 -11.48
CA LYS A 78 39.10 8.40 -12.30
C LYS A 78 38.37 7.08 -12.55
N ALA A 79 37.80 6.94 -13.75
CA ALA A 79 37.30 5.67 -14.23
C ALA A 79 38.45 4.66 -14.13
N ARG A 80 38.39 3.77 -13.14
CA ARG A 80 39.30 2.61 -13.10
C ARG A 80 39.02 1.83 -14.36
N ASN A 81 40.03 1.67 -15.22
CA ASN A 81 39.93 0.85 -16.40
C ASN A 81 39.82 -0.62 -15.94
N TRP A 82 38.58 -1.08 -15.73
CA TRP A 82 38.28 -2.41 -15.21
C TRP A 82 38.91 -3.53 -16.05
N ASN A 83 39.08 -3.29 -17.36
CA ASN A 83 39.68 -4.23 -18.29
C ASN A 83 41.14 -4.56 -17.97
N ASP A 84 41.92 -3.60 -17.46
CA ASP A 84 43.34 -3.83 -17.19
C ASP A 84 43.54 -4.58 -15.86
N SER A 85 42.68 -4.32 -14.87
CA SER A 85 42.71 -4.99 -13.56
C SER A 85 42.17 -6.43 -13.60
N LEU A 86 41.33 -6.76 -14.59
CA LEU A 86 40.83 -8.12 -14.83
C LEU A 86 41.86 -9.03 -15.51
N LYS A 87 42.64 -8.50 -16.47
CA LYS A 87 43.69 -9.28 -17.16
C LYS A 87 44.76 -9.80 -16.19
N GLU A 88 45.09 -8.99 -15.18
CA GLU A 88 46.09 -9.34 -14.16
C GLU A 88 45.59 -10.43 -13.20
N LYS A 89 44.28 -10.50 -12.93
CA LYS A 89 43.66 -11.51 -12.04
C LYS A 89 43.28 -12.83 -12.73
N ILE A 90 43.10 -12.81 -14.05
CA ILE A 90 42.69 -14.00 -14.82
C ILE A 90 43.90 -14.87 -15.21
N GLY A 91 45.12 -14.33 -15.24
CA GLY A 91 46.35 -15.05 -15.59
C GLY A 91 46.76 -16.19 -14.64
N GLY A 92 45.95 -16.52 -13.62
CA GLY A 92 46.25 -17.55 -12.62
C GLY A 92 45.18 -18.63 -12.43
N ILE A 93 44.14 -18.70 -13.28
CA ILE A 93 43.13 -19.77 -13.17
C ILE A 93 43.42 -20.82 -14.25
N GLU A 94 44.21 -21.84 -13.90
CA GLU A 94 44.30 -23.08 -14.66
C GLU A 94 43.00 -23.88 -14.46
N THR A 95 42.10 -23.80 -15.44
CA THR A 95 40.89 -24.63 -15.47
C THR A 95 41.23 -26.00 -16.08
N GLY A 96 41.06 -27.06 -15.30
CA GLY A 96 41.05 -28.44 -15.78
C GLY A 96 40.01 -28.65 -16.88
N LYS A 97 40.30 -29.59 -17.78
CA LYS A 97 39.51 -29.95 -18.96
C LYS A 97 38.09 -30.39 -18.58
N ASP A 98 37.14 -29.98 -19.43
CA ASP A 98 35.80 -30.57 -19.65
C ASP A 98 34.55 -29.86 -19.09
N ASP A 99 34.57 -28.54 -18.93
CA ASP A 99 33.33 -27.73 -18.93
C ASP A 99 33.49 -26.46 -19.80
N PRO A 100 32.48 -26.04 -20.60
CA PRO A 100 32.59 -24.83 -21.41
C PRO A 100 32.56 -23.59 -20.51
N VAL A 101 33.74 -23.07 -20.18
CA VAL A 101 33.91 -21.83 -19.43
C VAL A 101 33.36 -20.68 -20.27
N VAL A 102 32.15 -20.22 -19.96
CA VAL A 102 31.60 -18.99 -20.54
C VAL A 102 32.56 -17.85 -20.17
N PRO A 103 33.13 -17.11 -21.15
CA PRO A 103 34.09 -16.07 -20.84
C PRO A 103 33.44 -15.02 -19.94
N ILE A 104 34.08 -14.69 -18.81
CA ILE A 104 33.61 -13.66 -17.86
C ILE A 104 33.28 -12.34 -18.57
N SER A 105 34.01 -12.01 -19.64
CA SER A 105 33.77 -10.83 -20.48
C SER A 105 32.43 -10.85 -21.23
N ARG A 106 31.94 -12.03 -21.62
CA ARG A 106 30.61 -12.22 -22.21
C ARG A 106 29.52 -12.00 -21.18
N LEU A 107 29.66 -12.62 -20.00
CA LEU A 107 28.73 -12.43 -18.88
C LEU A 107 28.64 -10.95 -18.49
N ILE A 108 29.77 -10.24 -18.36
CA ILE A 108 29.77 -8.81 -18.04
C ILE A 108 29.01 -8.00 -19.09
N LYS A 109 29.21 -8.29 -20.39
CA LYS A 109 28.47 -7.60 -21.46
C LYS A 109 26.98 -7.88 -21.39
N GLU A 110 26.57 -9.13 -21.17
CA GLU A 110 25.16 -9.50 -21.04
C GLU A 110 24.51 -8.79 -19.84
N HIS A 111 25.19 -8.69 -18.69
CA HIS A 111 24.69 -7.94 -17.54
C HIS A 111 24.60 -6.43 -17.81
N ILE A 112 25.59 -5.84 -18.49
CA ILE A 112 25.56 -4.41 -18.86
C ILE A 112 24.36 -4.12 -19.76
N GLU A 113 24.12 -4.94 -20.79
CA GLU A 113 22.98 -4.76 -21.68
C GLU A 113 21.65 -5.02 -20.96
N SER A 114 21.58 -5.98 -20.04
CA SER A 114 20.42 -6.18 -19.17
C SER A 114 20.13 -4.96 -18.30
N ILE A 115 21.14 -4.39 -17.62
CA ILE A 115 20.98 -3.19 -16.79
C ILE A 115 20.55 -1.99 -17.64
N LYS A 116 21.17 -1.79 -18.80
CA LYS A 116 20.77 -0.72 -19.74
C LYS A 116 19.33 -0.88 -20.19
N SER A 117 18.92 -2.12 -20.51
CA SER A 117 17.53 -2.41 -20.88
C SER A 117 16.57 -2.10 -19.74
N MET A 118 16.89 -2.53 -18.51
CA MET A 118 16.08 -2.26 -17.33
C MET A 118 15.93 -0.76 -17.04
N LEU A 119 17.04 -0.01 -17.09
CA LEU A 119 17.03 1.44 -16.89
C LEU A 119 16.33 2.18 -18.04
N GLY A 120 16.48 1.68 -19.27
CA GLY A 120 15.84 2.25 -20.45
C GLY A 120 14.33 2.00 -20.51
N SER A 121 13.83 0.98 -19.81
CA SER A 121 12.39 0.69 -19.68
C SER A 121 11.75 1.29 -18.44
N MET A 122 12.48 2.07 -17.63
CA MET A 122 11.91 2.72 -16.45
C MET A 122 10.91 3.81 -16.87
N ASP A 123 9.68 3.65 -16.40
CA ASP A 123 8.59 4.63 -16.52
C ASP A 123 8.28 5.19 -15.11
N ASP A 124 7.02 5.19 -14.62
CA ASP A 124 6.69 5.66 -13.27
C ASP A 124 7.19 4.77 -12.11
N GLY A 125 8.06 3.80 -12.40
CA GLY A 125 8.60 2.83 -11.44
C GLY A 125 8.00 1.42 -11.58
N GLU A 126 8.80 0.44 -11.14
CA GLU A 126 8.40 -0.96 -11.00
C GLU A 126 8.25 -1.24 -9.50
N ILE A 127 7.00 -1.43 -9.05
CA ILE A 127 6.68 -1.72 -7.65
C ILE A 127 5.80 -2.95 -7.54
N THR A 128 5.97 -3.71 -6.46
CA THR A 128 5.11 -4.86 -6.15
C THR A 128 3.70 -4.39 -5.80
N ILE A 129 2.70 -5.18 -6.20
CA ILE A 129 1.29 -4.90 -5.93
C ILE A 129 1.01 -5.00 -4.42
N SER A 130 0.36 -3.98 -3.87
CA SER A 130 -0.12 -3.95 -2.50
C SER A 130 -1.51 -4.60 -2.42
N ALA A 131 -1.61 -5.72 -1.70
CA ALA A 131 -2.90 -6.38 -1.47
C ALA A 131 -3.88 -5.49 -0.67
N TYR A 132 -3.34 -4.66 0.23
CA TYR A 132 -4.13 -3.70 1.02
C TYR A 132 -4.76 -2.62 0.13
N ASP A 133 -3.97 -1.96 -0.71
CA ASP A 133 -4.46 -0.93 -1.63
C ASP A 133 -5.41 -1.52 -2.68
N THR A 134 -5.09 -2.70 -3.22
CA THR A 134 -5.97 -3.42 -4.14
C THR A 134 -7.34 -3.69 -3.53
N ALA A 135 -7.39 -4.04 -2.24
CA ALA A 135 -8.66 -4.26 -1.54
C ALA A 135 -9.49 -2.99 -1.40
N TRP A 136 -8.88 -1.85 -1.10
CA TRP A 136 -9.58 -0.56 -1.07
C TRP A 136 -10.10 -0.14 -2.44
N VAL A 137 -9.32 -0.37 -3.51
CA VAL A 137 -9.76 -0.11 -4.88
C VAL A 137 -10.94 -1.02 -5.27
N ALA A 138 -10.89 -2.29 -4.88
CA ALA A 138 -11.96 -3.25 -5.14
C ALA A 138 -13.29 -2.88 -4.45
N LEU A 139 -13.26 -2.09 -3.37
CA LEU A 139 -14.46 -1.63 -2.66
C LEU A 139 -15.21 -0.49 -3.37
N VAL A 140 -14.59 0.16 -4.35
CA VAL A 140 -15.22 1.26 -5.08
C VAL A 140 -16.40 0.74 -5.90
N GLU A 141 -17.61 1.18 -5.55
CA GLU A 141 -18.83 0.90 -6.31
C GLU A 141 -18.84 1.63 -7.66
N ASP A 142 -19.49 1.04 -8.66
CA ASP A 142 -19.64 1.62 -10.00
C ASP A 142 -20.24 3.04 -9.95
N MET A 143 -19.53 3.97 -10.59
CA MET A 143 -19.86 5.39 -10.55
C MET A 143 -21.11 5.74 -11.35
N ASN A 144 -21.56 4.86 -12.24
CA ASN A 144 -22.78 5.04 -13.02
C ASN A 144 -24.02 4.44 -12.32
N GLY A 145 -23.85 3.90 -11.10
CA GLY A 145 -24.93 3.35 -10.29
C GLY A 145 -25.35 1.93 -10.65
N ASN A 146 -24.51 1.18 -11.37
CA ASN A 146 -24.73 -0.24 -11.55
C ASN A 146 -24.41 -1.01 -10.25
N ASP A 147 -25.10 -2.13 -10.03
CA ASP A 147 -24.79 -3.02 -8.91
C ASP A 147 -23.51 -3.81 -9.22
N GLY A 148 -22.34 -3.26 -8.83
CA GLY A 148 -21.05 -3.92 -9.00
C GLY A 148 -19.83 -3.04 -8.72
N PRO A 149 -18.63 -3.62 -8.67
CA PRO A 149 -17.40 -2.87 -8.46
C PRO A 149 -17.03 -2.05 -9.69
N GLN A 150 -16.57 -0.82 -9.47
CA GLN A 150 -15.98 0.04 -10.50
C GLN A 150 -14.74 -0.60 -11.14
N PHE A 151 -14.01 -1.42 -10.36
CA PHE A 151 -12.80 -2.12 -10.79
C PHE A 151 -12.91 -3.64 -10.54
N PRO A 152 -13.66 -4.38 -11.39
CA PRO A 152 -13.83 -5.83 -11.21
C PRO A 152 -12.52 -6.62 -11.22
N SER A 153 -11.53 -6.17 -12.00
CA SER A 153 -10.20 -6.78 -12.08
C SER A 153 -9.45 -6.76 -10.75
N SER A 154 -9.68 -5.76 -9.88
CA SER A 154 -9.10 -5.73 -8.54
C SER A 154 -9.69 -6.80 -7.64
N LEU A 155 -10.99 -7.07 -7.74
CA LEU A 155 -11.64 -8.15 -7.01
C LEU A 155 -11.17 -9.53 -7.49
N GLU A 156 -10.97 -9.68 -8.81
CA GLU A 156 -10.39 -10.89 -9.40
C GLU A 156 -8.92 -11.11 -8.99
N TRP A 157 -8.14 -10.03 -8.91
CA TRP A 157 -6.78 -10.10 -8.41
C TRP A 157 -6.75 -10.62 -6.97
N ILE A 158 -7.61 -10.08 -6.09
CA ILE A 158 -7.72 -10.53 -4.69
C ILE A 158 -8.07 -12.02 -4.64
N SER A 159 -9.07 -12.46 -5.41
CA SER A 159 -9.47 -13.86 -5.40
C SER A 159 -8.36 -14.80 -5.89
N SER A 160 -7.53 -14.34 -6.82
CA SER A 160 -6.46 -15.15 -7.44
C SER A 160 -5.15 -15.17 -6.64
N ASN A 161 -4.94 -14.24 -5.70
CA ASN A 161 -3.64 -14.04 -5.03
C ASN A 161 -3.65 -14.34 -3.52
N GLN A 162 -4.61 -15.12 -3.03
CA GLN A 162 -4.57 -15.63 -1.65
C GLN A 162 -3.40 -16.61 -1.47
N LEU A 163 -2.58 -16.42 -0.43
CA LEU A 163 -1.46 -17.28 -0.10
C LEU A 163 -1.93 -18.64 0.47
N PRO A 164 -1.08 -19.69 0.47
CA PRO A 164 -1.45 -21.01 0.95
C PRO A 164 -1.89 -21.06 2.42
N ASP A 165 -1.39 -20.14 3.26
CA ASP A 165 -1.77 -19.99 4.67
C ASP A 165 -3.09 -19.25 4.90
N GLY A 166 -3.77 -18.83 3.82
CA GLY A 166 -5.02 -18.08 3.85
C GLY A 166 -4.85 -16.56 3.88
N SER A 167 -3.63 -16.05 3.99
CA SER A 167 -3.36 -14.60 4.05
C SER A 167 -3.18 -13.94 2.69
N TRP A 168 -3.10 -12.60 2.68
CA TRP A 168 -2.64 -11.80 1.55
C TRP A 168 -1.50 -10.88 2.01
N GLY A 169 -0.52 -10.64 1.12
CA GLY A 169 0.66 -9.81 1.36
C GLY A 169 1.86 -10.30 0.56
N ASP A 170 3.07 -9.85 0.91
CA ASP A 170 4.29 -10.28 0.22
C ASP A 170 4.56 -11.79 0.43
N LYS A 171 4.78 -12.53 -0.67
CA LYS A 171 4.98 -14.00 -0.64
C LYS A 171 6.32 -14.45 -0.06
N TYR A 172 7.33 -13.58 -0.06
CA TYR A 172 8.70 -13.90 0.34
C TYR A 172 9.06 -13.33 1.72
N ILE A 173 8.46 -12.20 2.08
CA ILE A 173 8.74 -11.51 3.34
C ILE A 173 7.48 -11.55 4.22
N PHE A 174 7.63 -12.08 5.44
CA PHE A 174 6.55 -12.09 6.42
C PHE A 174 6.72 -10.92 7.40
N SER A 175 5.79 -9.97 7.36
CA SER A 175 5.58 -8.97 8.42
C SER A 175 4.18 -9.16 9.00
N ALA A 176 4.07 -9.37 10.31
CA ALA A 176 2.78 -9.61 10.96
C ALA A 176 1.80 -8.44 10.76
N HIS A 177 2.29 -7.21 10.83
CA HIS A 177 1.49 -6.00 10.63
C HIS A 177 0.94 -5.93 9.21
N ASP A 178 1.81 -6.01 8.21
CA ASP A 178 1.43 -6.01 6.80
C ASP A 178 0.44 -7.14 6.50
N ARG A 179 0.79 -8.36 6.90
CA ARG A 179 -0.01 -9.54 6.57
C ARG A 179 -1.40 -9.51 7.18
N LEU A 180 -1.53 -9.05 8.43
CA LEU A 180 -2.84 -8.89 9.06
C LEU A 180 -3.65 -7.74 8.44
N LEU A 181 -2.99 -6.62 8.12
CA LEU A 181 -3.62 -5.46 7.49
C LEU A 181 -4.18 -5.81 6.11
N SER A 182 -3.34 -6.36 5.23
CA SER A 182 -3.74 -6.77 3.88
C SER A 182 -4.80 -7.86 3.90
N THR A 183 -4.63 -8.89 4.75
CA THR A 183 -5.61 -9.99 4.84
C THR A 183 -6.98 -9.48 5.27
N LEU A 184 -7.05 -8.63 6.29
CA LEU A 184 -8.32 -8.09 6.77
C LEU A 184 -9.00 -7.24 5.68
N ALA A 185 -8.24 -6.39 4.97
CA ALA A 185 -8.77 -5.58 3.88
C ALA A 185 -9.32 -6.46 2.74
N CYS A 186 -8.59 -7.48 2.31
CA CYS A 186 -9.05 -8.42 1.27
C CYS A 186 -10.30 -9.19 1.69
N VAL A 187 -10.37 -9.65 2.96
CA VAL A 187 -11.58 -10.30 3.49
C VAL A 187 -12.77 -9.37 3.43
N ILE A 188 -12.61 -8.11 3.85
CA ILE A 188 -13.65 -7.08 3.79
C ILE A 188 -14.14 -6.89 2.35
N ALA A 189 -13.23 -6.75 1.37
CA ALA A 189 -13.60 -6.59 -0.03
C ALA A 189 -14.41 -7.79 -0.57
N LEU A 190 -13.96 -9.01 -0.30
CA LEU A 190 -14.68 -10.22 -0.71
C LEU A 190 -16.06 -10.33 -0.04
N LYS A 191 -16.16 -9.98 1.25
CA LYS A 191 -17.42 -10.01 1.99
C LYS A 191 -18.39 -8.93 1.57
N PHE A 192 -17.91 -7.72 1.30
CA PHE A 192 -18.72 -6.60 0.82
C PHE A 192 -19.46 -6.95 -0.47
N TRP A 193 -18.76 -7.57 -1.42
CA TRP A 193 -19.34 -8.04 -2.69
C TRP A 193 -20.00 -9.42 -2.60
N ASN A 194 -19.98 -10.06 -1.42
CA ASN A 194 -20.51 -11.41 -1.18
C ASN A 194 -19.97 -12.47 -2.18
N VAL A 195 -18.66 -12.44 -2.45
CA VAL A 195 -17.98 -13.38 -3.36
C VAL A 195 -16.93 -14.21 -2.62
N HIS A 196 -16.61 -15.38 -3.17
CA HIS A 196 -15.58 -16.29 -2.67
C HIS A 196 -15.59 -16.52 -1.13
N PRO A 197 -16.73 -16.93 -0.54
CA PRO A 197 -16.87 -17.03 0.92
C PRO A 197 -15.81 -17.93 1.59
N HIS A 198 -15.37 -18.99 0.90
CA HIS A 198 -14.30 -19.89 1.38
C HIS A 198 -12.95 -19.18 1.55
N LYS A 199 -12.64 -18.18 0.71
CA LYS A 199 -11.41 -17.39 0.82
C LYS A 199 -11.49 -16.44 1.99
N SER A 200 -12.65 -15.80 2.18
CA SER A 200 -12.92 -14.95 3.35
C SER A 200 -12.78 -15.73 4.65
N GLU A 201 -13.31 -16.95 4.71
CA GLU A 201 -13.21 -17.82 5.89
C GLU A 201 -11.75 -18.19 6.20
N LYS A 202 -10.97 -18.62 5.21
CA LYS A 202 -9.53 -18.87 5.37
C LYS A 202 -8.74 -17.63 5.79
N GLY A 203 -9.09 -16.47 5.26
CA GLY A 203 -8.47 -15.20 5.67
C GLY A 203 -8.77 -14.86 7.13
N MET A 204 -10.01 -15.06 7.56
CA MET A 204 -10.39 -14.85 8.96
C MET A 204 -9.76 -15.86 9.91
N GLU A 205 -9.61 -17.11 9.48
CA GLU A 205 -8.84 -18.12 10.21
C GLU A 205 -7.41 -17.64 10.46
N PHE A 206 -6.74 -17.17 9.40
CA PHE A 206 -5.40 -16.61 9.49
C PHE A 206 -5.35 -15.42 10.46
N VAL A 207 -6.28 -14.45 10.33
CA VAL A 207 -6.34 -13.27 11.20
C VAL A 207 -6.45 -13.69 12.67
N ARG A 208 -7.37 -14.61 12.99
CA ARG A 208 -7.58 -15.08 14.36
C ARG A 208 -6.36 -15.79 14.93
N GLN A 209 -5.69 -16.63 14.16
CA GLN A 209 -4.50 -17.35 14.61
C GLN A 209 -3.28 -16.43 14.81
N ASN A 210 -3.21 -15.32 14.08
CA ASN A 210 -2.01 -14.49 14.01
C ASN A 210 -2.14 -13.14 14.72
N LEU A 211 -3.34 -12.74 15.17
CA LEU A 211 -3.57 -11.44 15.80
C LEU A 211 -2.65 -11.19 17.02
N GLY A 212 -2.38 -12.23 17.81
CA GLY A 212 -1.47 -12.16 18.96
C GLY A 212 -0.04 -11.78 18.58
N LYS A 213 0.38 -11.95 17.31
CA LYS A 213 1.72 -11.55 16.83
C LYS A 213 1.92 -10.03 16.77
N LEU A 214 0.87 -9.24 16.96
CA LEU A 214 0.95 -7.79 17.11
C LEU A 214 1.31 -7.36 18.54
N GLU A 215 1.22 -8.27 19.52
CA GLU A 215 1.58 -7.99 20.91
C GLU A 215 3.07 -7.67 21.04
N GLY A 216 3.40 -6.58 21.74
CA GLY A 216 4.80 -6.14 21.91
C GLY A 216 5.52 -5.81 20.59
N GLY A 217 4.78 -5.66 19.49
CA GLY A 217 5.33 -5.42 18.16
C GLY A 217 6.23 -4.20 18.12
N LYS A 218 7.48 -4.39 17.69
CA LYS A 218 8.44 -3.29 17.51
C LYS A 218 7.90 -2.33 16.45
N ALA A 219 7.84 -1.05 16.79
CA ALA A 219 7.35 0.01 15.89
C ALA A 219 8.19 0.14 14.60
N GLU A 220 9.42 -0.37 14.60
CA GLU A 220 10.41 -0.25 13.51
C GLU A 220 9.97 -0.90 12.18
N HIS A 221 9.05 -1.87 12.21
CA HIS A 221 8.56 -2.57 11.01
C HIS A 221 7.05 -2.41 10.80
N MET A 222 6.44 -1.44 11.48
CA MET A 222 5.03 -1.15 11.33
C MET A 222 4.78 -0.37 10.02
N PRO A 223 3.85 -0.80 9.16
CA PRO A 223 3.45 -0.05 7.97
C PRO A 223 2.99 1.36 8.33
N ILE A 224 3.22 2.29 7.40
CA ILE A 224 2.78 3.68 7.56
C ILE A 224 1.26 3.70 7.75
N GLY A 225 0.80 4.43 8.77
CA GLY A 225 -0.63 4.58 9.04
C GLY A 225 -1.31 3.36 9.65
N PHE A 226 -0.59 2.27 9.96
CA PHE A 226 -1.18 1.05 10.54
C PHE A 226 -2.06 1.36 11.78
N GLU A 227 -1.61 2.25 12.67
CA GLU A 227 -2.32 2.55 13.92
C GLU A 227 -3.67 3.26 13.69
N VAL A 228 -3.90 3.80 12.50
CA VAL A 228 -5.19 4.40 12.12
C VAL A 228 -5.96 3.51 11.15
N ALA A 229 -5.28 2.89 10.18
CA ALA A 229 -5.87 2.06 9.15
C ALA A 229 -6.42 0.74 9.71
N PHE A 230 -5.63 0.00 10.50
CA PHE A 230 -6.03 -1.31 11.01
C PHE A 230 -7.30 -1.22 11.90
N PRO A 231 -7.39 -0.28 12.86
CA PRO A 231 -8.63 -0.10 13.63
C PRO A 231 -9.84 0.30 12.80
N SER A 232 -9.64 1.11 11.76
CA SER A 232 -10.71 1.46 10.82
C SER A 232 -11.24 0.23 10.08
N LEU A 233 -10.36 -0.67 9.64
CA LEU A 233 -10.78 -1.93 9.03
C LEU A 233 -11.55 -2.82 10.02
N LEU A 234 -11.12 -2.90 11.29
CA LEU A 234 -11.85 -3.66 12.31
C LEU A 234 -13.28 -3.11 12.50
N GLU A 235 -13.45 -1.79 12.48
CA GLU A 235 -14.78 -1.17 12.54
C GLU A 235 -15.63 -1.48 11.29
N ILE A 236 -15.04 -1.50 10.11
CA ILE A 236 -15.73 -1.88 8.86
C ILE A 236 -16.12 -3.36 8.92
N ALA A 237 -15.21 -4.25 9.33
CA ALA A 237 -15.47 -5.67 9.48
C ALA A 237 -16.65 -5.94 10.44
N ARG A 238 -16.70 -5.22 11.57
CA ARG A 238 -17.82 -5.30 12.52
C ARG A 238 -19.15 -4.88 11.89
N LYS A 239 -19.16 -3.79 11.11
CA LYS A 239 -20.39 -3.33 10.42
C LYS A 239 -20.86 -4.33 9.38
N LEU A 240 -19.95 -5.04 8.74
CA LEU A 240 -20.22 -6.13 7.79
C LEU A 240 -20.51 -7.47 8.48
N GLU A 241 -20.64 -7.48 9.81
CA GLU A 241 -20.93 -8.68 10.62
C GLU A 241 -19.92 -9.82 10.38
N ILE A 242 -18.66 -9.47 10.10
CA ILE A 242 -17.57 -10.44 9.93
C ILE A 242 -17.16 -10.97 11.30
N VAL A 243 -17.61 -12.18 11.62
CA VAL A 243 -17.33 -12.86 12.89
C VAL A 243 -15.88 -13.34 12.94
N GLY A 244 -15.25 -13.29 14.12
CA GLY A 244 -13.96 -13.95 14.39
C GLY A 244 -12.82 -13.02 14.81
N VAL A 245 -13.05 -11.71 14.88
CA VAL A 245 -12.14 -10.77 15.54
C VAL A 245 -12.44 -10.74 17.04
N PRO A 246 -11.53 -11.19 17.93
CA PRO A 246 -11.77 -11.19 19.37
C PRO A 246 -11.69 -9.77 19.93
N GLU A 247 -12.84 -9.10 20.12
CA GLU A 247 -12.92 -7.70 20.60
C GLU A 247 -12.29 -7.48 21.98
N ASP A 248 -12.37 -8.47 22.86
CA ASP A 248 -11.79 -8.45 24.20
C ASP A 248 -10.28 -8.75 24.21
N SER A 249 -9.66 -8.90 23.03
CA SER A 249 -8.22 -9.13 22.93
C SER A 249 -7.43 -7.94 23.47
N PRO A 250 -6.52 -8.14 24.45
CA PRO A 250 -5.66 -7.06 24.96
C PRO A 250 -4.89 -6.32 23.86
N VAL A 251 -4.50 -7.04 22.81
CA VAL A 251 -3.83 -6.50 21.63
C VAL A 251 -4.69 -5.45 20.91
N LEU A 252 -5.99 -5.73 20.74
CA LEU A 252 -6.89 -4.78 20.08
C LEU A 252 -7.14 -3.55 20.96
N GLN A 253 -7.29 -3.75 22.27
CA GLN A 253 -7.45 -2.64 23.23
C GLN A 253 -6.24 -1.71 23.18
N GLU A 254 -5.03 -2.26 23.14
CA GLU A 254 -3.81 -1.48 22.99
C GLU A 254 -3.77 -0.73 21.65
N ILE A 255 -4.13 -1.38 20.55
CA ILE A 255 -4.21 -0.77 19.22
C ILE A 255 -5.21 0.40 19.19
N TYR A 256 -6.40 0.26 19.78
CA TYR A 256 -7.38 1.35 19.89
C TYR A 256 -6.91 2.50 20.78
N ALA A 257 -6.20 2.20 21.87
CA ALA A 257 -5.59 3.21 22.74
C ALA A 257 -4.51 4.01 21.99
N ARG A 258 -3.64 3.32 21.24
CA ARG A 258 -2.62 3.96 20.38
C ARG A 258 -3.26 4.83 19.31
N ARG A 259 -4.32 4.36 18.64
CA ARG A 259 -5.08 5.17 17.68
C ARG A 259 -5.61 6.45 18.31
N SER A 260 -6.26 6.33 19.46
CA SER A 260 -6.83 7.47 20.18
C SER A 260 -5.77 8.51 20.52
N LEU A 261 -4.62 8.06 21.05
CA LEU A 261 -3.48 8.93 21.35
C LEU A 261 -2.88 9.59 20.10
N LYS A 262 -2.80 8.87 18.98
CA LYS A 262 -2.29 9.42 17.71
C LYS A 262 -3.25 10.48 17.15
N LEU A 263 -4.55 10.21 17.20
CA LEU A 263 -5.58 11.15 16.73
C LEU A 263 -5.66 12.43 17.57
N THR A 264 -5.39 12.41 18.87
CA THR A 264 -5.34 13.65 19.68
C THR A 264 -4.16 14.54 19.33
N ARG A 265 -3.08 13.96 18.80
CA ARG A 265 -1.88 14.70 18.39
C ARG A 265 -1.96 15.24 16.97
N ILE A 266 -2.96 14.82 16.18
CA ILE A 266 -3.12 15.27 14.81
C ILE A 266 -3.80 16.65 14.79
N PRO A 267 -3.11 17.70 14.31
CA PRO A 267 -3.71 19.01 14.18
C PRO A 267 -4.69 19.02 13.00
N LYS A 268 -5.98 18.79 13.29
CA LYS A 268 -7.04 18.70 12.27
C LYS A 268 -7.10 19.92 11.35
N GLU A 269 -6.91 21.13 11.90
CA GLU A 269 -6.84 22.39 11.14
C GLU A 269 -5.72 22.35 10.07
N ILE A 270 -4.53 21.86 10.45
CA ILE A 270 -3.37 21.79 9.55
C ILE A 270 -3.58 20.73 8.47
N MET A 271 -4.14 19.56 8.84
CA MET A 271 -4.44 18.48 7.89
C MET A 271 -5.34 18.94 6.73
N HIS A 272 -6.26 19.87 6.98
CA HIS A 272 -7.20 20.38 5.98
C HIS A 272 -6.74 21.66 5.28
N SER A 273 -5.60 22.25 5.68
CA SER A 273 -5.10 23.51 5.11
C SER A 273 -3.82 23.36 4.31
N MET A 274 -3.03 22.31 4.53
CA MET A 274 -1.81 22.05 3.76
C MET A 274 -1.54 20.56 3.55
N PRO A 275 -0.84 20.18 2.46
CA PRO A 275 -0.47 18.79 2.25
C PRO A 275 0.43 18.28 3.37
N THR A 276 0.01 17.18 4.01
CA THR A 276 0.79 16.48 5.03
C THR A 276 0.85 14.99 4.69
N THR A 277 1.76 14.26 5.32
CA THR A 277 1.86 12.80 5.16
C THR A 277 0.58 12.06 5.56
N LEU A 278 -0.32 12.69 6.30
CA LEU A 278 -1.61 12.12 6.68
C LEU A 278 -2.56 11.94 5.50
N LEU A 279 -2.35 12.66 4.38
CA LEU A 279 -3.09 12.45 3.14
C LEU A 279 -2.88 11.05 2.54
N HIS A 280 -1.83 10.33 2.94
CA HIS A 280 -1.54 8.97 2.50
C HIS A 280 -2.34 7.90 3.26
N SER A 281 -3.15 8.27 4.26
CA SER A 281 -3.91 7.31 5.09
C SER A 281 -5.28 7.84 5.47
N LEU A 282 -5.98 8.55 4.56
CA LEU A 282 -7.29 9.15 4.83
C LEU A 282 -8.36 8.12 5.17
N GLU A 283 -8.26 6.90 4.64
CA GLU A 283 -9.15 5.77 4.91
C GLU A 283 -9.15 5.34 6.38
N GLY A 284 -8.10 5.68 7.13
CA GLY A 284 -7.98 5.46 8.57
C GLY A 284 -8.57 6.58 9.45
N MET A 285 -8.88 7.74 8.86
CA MET A 285 -9.06 8.99 9.60
C MET A 285 -10.52 9.39 9.80
N PRO A 286 -10.91 9.80 11.03
CA PRO A 286 -12.24 10.28 11.30
C PRO A 286 -12.44 11.78 11.11
N GLY A 287 -13.69 12.16 10.80
CA GLY A 287 -14.13 13.57 10.75
C GLY A 287 -13.41 14.40 9.69
N LEU A 288 -13.28 13.86 8.48
CA LEU A 288 -12.67 14.52 7.34
C LEU A 288 -13.61 15.54 6.69
N ASP A 289 -13.07 16.70 6.34
CA ASP A 289 -13.73 17.75 5.55
C ASP A 289 -13.27 17.64 4.08
N TRP A 290 -14.06 16.93 3.29
CA TRP A 290 -13.74 16.63 1.90
C TRP A 290 -13.65 17.86 1.00
N GLU A 291 -14.41 18.92 1.29
CA GLU A 291 -14.36 20.15 0.49
C GLU A 291 -12.98 20.81 0.61
N LYS A 292 -12.38 20.75 1.80
CA LYS A 292 -11.01 21.24 2.01
C LYS A 292 -9.97 20.26 1.48
N LEU A 293 -10.14 18.95 1.71
CA LEU A 293 -9.18 17.94 1.28
C LEU A 293 -9.02 17.89 -0.24
N LEU A 294 -10.10 18.02 -1.01
CA LEU A 294 -10.01 18.04 -2.48
C LEU A 294 -9.12 19.16 -3.02
N LYS A 295 -8.95 20.26 -2.27
CA LYS A 295 -8.02 21.36 -2.62
C LYS A 295 -6.55 20.98 -2.43
N LEU A 296 -6.27 19.86 -1.76
CA LEU A 296 -4.94 19.33 -1.49
C LEU A 296 -4.58 18.11 -2.36
N GLN A 297 -5.45 17.75 -3.32
CA GLN A 297 -5.23 16.65 -4.25
C GLN A 297 -3.99 16.91 -5.12
N CYS A 298 -3.24 15.85 -5.42
CA CYS A 298 -2.11 15.92 -6.35
C CYS A 298 -2.58 16.14 -7.79
N ASN A 299 -1.69 16.66 -8.64
CA ASN A 299 -2.02 16.95 -10.05
C ASN A 299 -2.41 15.70 -10.86
N ASP A 300 -1.98 14.52 -10.44
CA ASP A 300 -2.34 13.24 -11.07
C ASP A 300 -3.72 12.71 -10.63
N GLY A 301 -4.38 13.38 -9.67
CA GLY A 301 -5.67 13.00 -9.09
C GLY A 301 -5.56 12.20 -7.79
N SER A 302 -4.35 11.88 -7.33
CA SER A 302 -4.15 11.11 -6.10
C SER A 302 -4.20 11.94 -4.83
N PHE A 303 -4.43 11.27 -3.71
CA PHE A 303 -4.08 11.77 -2.38
C PHE A 303 -2.72 11.20 -1.96
N LEU A 304 -1.68 12.03 -2.07
CA LEU A 304 -0.29 11.70 -1.76
C LEU A 304 0.17 10.35 -2.34
N PHE A 305 -0.21 10.09 -3.60
CA PHE A 305 0.15 8.89 -4.36
C PHE A 305 -0.31 7.56 -3.73
N SER A 306 -1.26 7.57 -2.79
CA SER A 306 -1.85 6.36 -2.19
C SER A 306 -3.14 5.97 -2.91
N PRO A 307 -3.21 4.76 -3.50
CA PRO A 307 -4.45 4.24 -4.04
C PRO A 307 -5.52 3.96 -2.98
N SER A 308 -5.19 3.45 -1.78
CA SER A 308 -6.17 3.27 -0.71
C SER A 308 -6.85 4.58 -0.30
N SER A 309 -6.06 5.63 -0.06
CA SER A 309 -6.53 6.95 0.33
C SER A 309 -7.36 7.59 -0.80
N THR A 310 -6.91 7.43 -2.05
CA THR A 310 -7.63 7.95 -3.22
C THR A 310 -8.93 7.21 -3.50
N ALA A 311 -8.96 5.88 -3.32
CA ALA A 311 -10.17 5.06 -3.41
C ALA A 311 -11.18 5.46 -2.32
N PHE A 312 -10.70 5.67 -1.10
CA PHE A 312 -11.54 6.17 -0.02
C PHE A 312 -12.12 7.55 -0.34
N ALA A 313 -11.30 8.48 -0.85
CA ALA A 313 -11.78 9.78 -1.28
C ALA A 313 -12.85 9.67 -2.38
N LEU A 314 -12.61 8.85 -3.42
CA LEU A 314 -13.57 8.61 -4.51
C LEU A 314 -14.92 8.10 -3.99
N MET A 315 -14.92 7.16 -3.04
CA MET A 315 -16.15 6.64 -2.44
C MET A 315 -16.97 7.72 -1.73
N GLN A 316 -16.30 8.72 -1.14
CA GLN A 316 -16.92 9.77 -0.35
C GLN A 316 -17.35 10.98 -1.18
N THR A 317 -16.59 11.32 -2.22
CA THR A 317 -16.75 12.59 -2.95
C THR A 317 -17.24 12.41 -4.38
N LYS A 318 -17.08 11.20 -4.93
CA LYS A 318 -17.34 10.90 -6.34
C LYS A 318 -16.48 11.74 -7.31
N ASP A 319 -15.31 12.20 -6.85
CA ASP A 319 -14.39 13.05 -7.62
C ASP A 319 -13.81 12.34 -8.86
N HIS A 320 -13.84 13.02 -10.01
CA HIS A 320 -13.41 12.44 -11.28
C HIS A 320 -11.89 12.29 -11.42
N ASN A 321 -11.10 13.15 -10.77
CA ASN A 321 -9.65 13.05 -10.81
C ASN A 321 -9.17 11.83 -10.01
N CYS A 322 -9.78 11.55 -8.86
CA CYS A 322 -9.56 10.31 -8.11
C CYS A 322 -9.83 9.08 -8.99
N LEU A 323 -10.98 9.06 -9.68
CA LEU A 323 -11.34 7.97 -10.60
C LEU A 323 -10.30 7.80 -11.71
N THR A 324 -9.84 8.91 -12.29
CA THR A 324 -8.82 8.91 -13.36
C THR A 324 -7.50 8.33 -12.88
N TYR A 325 -7.02 8.73 -11.69
CA TYR A 325 -5.82 8.19 -11.07
C TYR A 325 -5.93 6.66 -10.88
N LEU A 326 -7.01 6.21 -10.23
CA LEU A 326 -7.21 4.78 -9.94
C LEU A 326 -7.36 3.95 -11.21
N THR A 327 -8.04 4.46 -12.23
CA THR A 327 -8.17 3.79 -13.53
C THR A 327 -6.81 3.56 -14.17
N LYS A 328 -5.91 4.56 -14.14
CA LYS A 328 -4.55 4.43 -14.66
C LYS A 328 -3.75 3.40 -13.86
N ALA A 329 -3.84 3.43 -12.53
CA ALA A 329 -3.15 2.46 -11.66
C ALA A 329 -3.62 1.03 -11.97
N VAL A 330 -4.93 0.78 -11.96
CA VAL A 330 -5.50 -0.55 -12.22
C VAL A 330 -5.12 -1.08 -13.62
N GLN A 331 -5.10 -0.22 -14.64
CA GLN A 331 -4.67 -0.59 -15.99
C GLN A 331 -3.20 -0.97 -16.06
N LYS A 332 -2.33 -0.22 -15.37
CA LYS A 332 -0.87 -0.47 -15.35
C LYS A 332 -0.52 -1.79 -14.65
N PHE A 333 -1.23 -2.15 -13.58
CA PHE A 333 -0.93 -3.33 -12.75
C PHE A 333 -1.90 -4.50 -12.93
N GLY A 334 -2.69 -4.50 -14.01
CA GLY A 334 -3.55 -5.63 -14.39
C GLY A 334 -4.56 -6.03 -13.30
N GLY A 335 -5.16 -5.06 -12.62
CA GLY A 335 -6.08 -5.29 -11.50
C GLY A 335 -5.50 -4.95 -10.13
N GLY A 336 -4.18 -5.00 -9.95
CA GLY A 336 -3.53 -4.62 -8.69
C GLY A 336 -3.60 -3.12 -8.39
N GLY A 337 -3.70 -2.77 -7.10
CA GLY A 337 -3.38 -1.44 -6.57
C GLY A 337 -1.91 -1.39 -6.15
N MET A 338 -1.22 -0.30 -6.50
CA MET A 338 0.12 0.00 -5.96
C MET A 338 0.05 0.31 -4.47
#